data_AF-A0A0J1GFL8-F1
#
_entry.id   AF-A0A0J1GFL8-F1
#
_cell.length_a   1.000
_cell.length_b   1.000
_cell.length_c   1.000
_cell.angle_alpha   90.00
_cell.angle_beta   90.00
_cell.angle_gamma   90.00
#
_symmetry.space_group_name_H-M   'P 1'
#
loop_
_entity.id
_entity.type
_entity.pdbx_description
1 polymer ?
#
loop_
_entity_poly.entity_id
_entity_poly.type
_entity_poly.pdbx_seq_one_letter_code
_entity_poly.pdbx_strand_id
1 'polypeptide(L)'
;TEQQRHFAYFQTLPELKRIDIKRVDARSSQLLQPLFEFSGACSGCGETSYIKLLTQLFGDRLLIANATGCSSIYGGNLPTTPYSTDSQGRGPAWANSLFEDNAE
;
A
#
# COMPACT_ATOMS: atom_id res chain seq x y z
N THR A 1 3.67 24.62 -5.88
CA THR A 1 2.41 25.20 -5.35
C THR A 1 2.44 25.18 -3.83
N GLU A 2 1.59 25.96 -3.16
CA GLU A 2 1.49 25.94 -1.69
C GLU A 2 1.22 24.52 -1.14
N GLN A 3 0.35 23.75 -1.82
CA GLN A 3 0.04 22.37 -1.45
C GLN A 3 1.26 21.44 -1.52
N GLN A 4 2.13 21.61 -2.52
CA GLN A 4 3.39 20.85 -2.59
C GLN A 4 4.29 21.14 -1.38
N ARG A 5 4.35 22.39 -0.91
CA ARG A 5 5.12 22.75 0.29
C ARG A 5 4.52 22.12 1.56
N HIS A 6 3.20 22.13 1.69
CA HIS A 6 2.53 21.49 2.83
C HIS A 6 2.69 19.97 2.82
N PHE A 7 2.61 19.34 1.65
CA PHE A 7 2.85 17.91 1.50
C PHE A 7 4.30 17.54 1.82
N ALA A 8 5.27 18.32 1.33
CA ALA A 8 6.69 18.13 1.65
C ALA A 8 6.95 18.26 3.17
N TYR A 9 6.31 19.20 3.85
CA TYR A 9 6.40 19.31 5.31
C TYR A 9 5.75 18.12 6.03
N PHE A 10 4.55 17.71 5.59
CA PHE A 10 3.83 16.57 6.14
C PHE A 10 4.67 15.29 6.12
N GLN A 11 5.40 15.03 5.03
CA GLN A 11 6.30 13.88 4.91
C GLN A 11 7.45 13.85 5.92
N THR A 12 7.76 14.97 6.59
CA THR A 12 8.78 15.02 7.65
C THR A 12 8.25 14.73 9.05
N LEU A 13 6.92 14.64 9.21
CA LEU A 13 6.29 14.30 10.47
C LEU A 13 6.52 12.82 10.80
N PRO A 14 6.70 12.46 12.08
CA PRO A 14 6.90 11.07 12.47
C PRO A 14 5.62 10.25 12.32
N GLU A 15 5.77 9.02 11.84
CA GLU A 15 4.69 8.04 11.78
C GLU A 15 4.28 7.56 13.18
N LEU A 16 2.99 7.27 13.35
CA LEU A 16 2.46 6.73 14.61
C LEU A 16 2.87 5.25 14.76
N LYS A 17 3.29 4.85 15.96
CA LYS A 17 3.63 3.44 16.19
C LYS A 17 2.36 2.60 16.30
N ARG A 18 2.37 1.43 15.67
CA ARG A 18 1.26 0.47 15.69
C ARG A 18 0.76 0.15 17.11
N ILE A 19 1.69 0.04 18.08
CA ILE A 19 1.36 -0.29 19.48
C ILE A 19 0.56 0.81 20.20
N ASP A 20 0.60 2.05 19.70
CA ASP A 20 -0.14 3.16 20.28
C ASP A 20 -1.63 3.15 19.87
N ILE A 21 -1.99 2.35 18.85
CA ILE A 21 -3.37 2.21 18.36
C ILE A 21 -4.08 1.10 19.14
N LYS A 22 -4.83 1.49 20.18
CA LYS A 22 -5.52 0.55 21.10
C LYS A 22 -6.68 -0.22 20.46
N ARG A 23 -7.30 0.33 19.41
CA ARG A 23 -8.43 -0.27 18.70
C ARG A 23 -8.28 0.08 17.23
N VAL A 24 -8.50 -0.91 16.37
CA VAL A 24 -8.58 -0.72 14.92
C VAL A 24 -10.05 -0.61 14.53
N ASP A 25 -10.39 0.50 13.90
CA ASP A 25 -11.66 0.84 13.27
C ASP A 25 -11.41 1.65 11.99
N ALA A 26 -12.47 2.05 11.30
CA ALA A 26 -12.36 2.76 10.02
C ALA A 26 -11.55 4.08 10.12
N ARG A 27 -11.56 4.74 11.28
CA ARG A 27 -10.84 6.00 11.49
C ARG A 27 -9.39 5.76 11.84
N SER A 28 -9.16 4.93 12.85
CA SER A 28 -7.82 4.63 13.38
C SER A 28 -6.95 3.85 12.40
N SER A 29 -7.55 3.03 11.51
CA SER A 29 -6.79 2.36 10.46
C SER A 29 -6.12 3.34 9.49
N GLN A 30 -6.64 4.58 9.37
CA GLN A 30 -6.04 5.61 8.51
C GLN A 30 -4.84 6.31 9.17
N LEU A 31 -4.60 6.10 10.46
CA LEU A 31 -3.40 6.56 11.15
C LEU A 31 -2.20 5.62 10.93
N LEU A 32 -2.43 4.45 10.35
CA LEU A 32 -1.38 3.52 9.96
C LEU A 32 -0.84 3.92 8.59
N GLN A 33 0.49 3.92 8.45
CA GLN A 33 1.16 4.17 7.18
C GLN A 33 0.63 3.20 6.10
N PRO A 34 0.12 3.70 4.96
CA PRO A 34 -0.19 2.87 3.80
C PRO A 34 1.10 2.43 3.12
N LEU A 35 1.21 1.15 2.77
CA LEU A 35 2.35 0.62 1.98
C LEU A 35 1.93 0.24 0.56
N PHE A 36 0.81 0.79 0.10
CA PHE A 36 0.34 0.76 -1.28
C PHE A 36 -0.19 2.15 -1.63
N GLU A 37 0.53 2.88 -2.46
CA GLU A 37 0.25 4.29 -2.77
C GLU A 37 0.61 4.65 -4.22
N PHE A 38 -0.08 5.66 -4.77
CA PHE A 38 0.20 6.23 -6.11
C PHE A 38 0.24 5.21 -7.27
N SER A 39 -0.59 4.17 -7.22
CA SER A 39 -0.73 3.19 -8.31
C SER A 39 -1.25 3.81 -9.61
N GLY A 40 -0.94 3.19 -10.76
CA GLY A 40 -1.46 3.57 -12.08
C GLY A 40 -2.93 3.18 -12.35
N ALA A 41 -3.72 2.88 -11.31
CA ALA A 41 -5.12 2.53 -11.45
C ALA A 41 -5.97 3.73 -11.91
N CYS A 42 -7.17 3.45 -12.43
CA CYS A 42 -8.13 4.49 -12.81
C CYS A 42 -8.51 5.41 -11.64
N SER A 43 -8.90 6.65 -11.94
CA SER A 43 -9.47 7.56 -10.95
C SER A 43 -10.72 6.94 -10.32
N GLY A 44 -10.74 6.82 -8.99
CA GLY A 44 -11.85 6.19 -8.27
C GLY A 44 -11.92 4.66 -8.44
N CYS A 45 -10.81 3.99 -8.77
CA CYS A 45 -10.76 2.52 -8.84
C CYS A 45 -11.27 1.89 -7.54
N GLY A 46 -12.18 0.92 -7.66
CA GLY A 46 -12.80 0.24 -6.52
C GLY A 46 -11.90 -0.79 -5.84
N GLU A 47 -10.79 -1.20 -6.45
CA GLU A 47 -9.93 -2.28 -5.94
C GLU A 47 -8.86 -1.77 -4.97
N THR A 48 -8.23 -0.63 -5.30
CA THR A 48 -7.01 -0.15 -4.62
C THR A 48 -7.22 0.24 -3.16
N SER A 49 -8.43 0.66 -2.78
CA SER A 49 -8.77 0.99 -1.40
C SER A 49 -8.70 -0.24 -0.48
N TYR A 50 -9.05 -1.42 -0.98
CA TYR A 50 -8.95 -2.68 -0.24
C TYR A 50 -7.49 -3.09 -0.05
N ILE A 51 -6.66 -3.00 -1.09
CA ILE A 51 -5.23 -3.32 -1.01
C ILE A 51 -4.52 -2.33 -0.06
N LYS A 52 -4.83 -1.03 -0.15
CA LYS A 52 -4.32 -0.02 0.78
C LYS A 52 -4.63 -0.36 2.23
N LEU A 53 -5.87 -0.73 2.53
CA LEU A 53 -6.25 -1.12 3.89
C LEU A 53 -5.53 -2.39 4.34
N LEU A 54 -5.39 -3.38 3.46
CA LEU A 54 -4.66 -4.61 3.76
C LEU A 54 -3.21 -4.33 4.14
N THR A 55 -2.51 -3.46 3.39
CA THR A 55 -1.12 -3.10 3.67
C THR A 55 -0.98 -2.23 4.93
N GLN A 56 -1.97 -1.38 5.23
CA GLN A 56 -2.01 -0.67 6.51
C GLN A 56 -2.07 -1.63 7.70
N LEU A 57 -2.85 -2.72 7.61
CA LEU A 57 -3.01 -3.65 8.72
C LEU A 57 -1.85 -4.65 8.87
N PHE A 58 -1.33 -5.18 7.77
CA PHE A 58 -0.40 -6.31 7.78
C PHE A 58 0.83 -6.15 6.89
N GLY A 59 1.02 -4.99 6.26
CA GLY A 59 2.02 -4.80 5.21
C GLY A 59 3.48 -5.02 5.65
N ASP A 60 3.80 -4.97 6.94
CA ASP A 60 5.16 -5.21 7.44
C ASP A 60 5.60 -6.70 7.40
N ARG A 61 4.66 -7.60 7.07
CA ARG A 61 4.86 -9.05 7.02
C ARG A 61 3.99 -9.75 5.96
N LEU A 62 3.56 -9.01 4.95
CA LEU A 62 2.65 -9.50 3.91
C LEU A 62 3.45 -10.10 2.74
N LEU A 63 3.03 -11.28 2.29
CA LEU A 63 3.45 -11.87 1.01
C LEU A 63 2.23 -11.87 0.09
N ILE A 64 2.39 -11.39 -1.14
CA ILE A 64 1.32 -11.28 -2.12
C ILE A 64 1.70 -12.09 -3.36
N ALA A 65 0.98 -13.18 -3.60
CA ALA A 65 0.84 -13.79 -4.91
C ALA A 65 -0.34 -13.12 -5.61
N ASN A 66 -0.07 -12.39 -6.70
CA ASN A 66 -1.05 -11.62 -7.42
C ASN A 66 -1.32 -12.23 -8.79
N ALA A 67 -2.57 -12.62 -9.06
CA ALA A 67 -2.95 -13.16 -10.36
C ALA A 67 -2.81 -12.09 -11.44
N THR A 68 -2.58 -12.49 -12.68
CA THR A 68 -2.56 -11.54 -13.79
C THR A 68 -3.93 -10.90 -13.99
N GLY A 69 -3.99 -9.58 -14.04
CA GLY A 69 -5.24 -8.81 -14.18
C GLY A 69 -5.02 -7.34 -13.87
N CYS A 70 -6.11 -6.58 -13.65
CA CYS A 70 -6.00 -5.16 -13.28
C CYS A 70 -5.03 -4.94 -12.10
N SER A 71 -5.10 -5.81 -11.09
CA SER A 71 -4.24 -5.75 -9.90
C SER A 71 -2.76 -5.96 -10.17
N SER A 72 -2.38 -6.78 -11.14
CA SER A 72 -0.97 -6.89 -11.54
C SER A 72 -0.52 -5.72 -12.40
N ILE A 73 -1.41 -5.12 -13.20
CA ILE A 73 -1.10 -3.95 -14.01
C ILE A 73 -0.86 -2.71 -13.15
N TYR A 74 -1.79 -2.33 -12.27
CA TYR A 74 -1.55 -1.17 -11.41
C TYR A 74 -0.60 -1.49 -10.25
N GLY A 75 -0.37 -2.76 -9.94
CA GLY A 75 0.47 -3.23 -8.84
C GLY A 75 1.94 -3.50 -9.21
N GLY A 76 2.25 -3.69 -10.49
CA GLY A 76 3.57 -4.15 -10.91
C GLY A 76 3.98 -3.80 -12.35
N ASN A 77 3.43 -2.76 -12.96
CA ASN A 77 3.87 -2.32 -14.29
C ASN A 77 5.13 -1.44 -14.23
N LEU A 78 6.27 -2.06 -14.51
CA LEU A 78 7.59 -1.40 -14.47
C LEU A 78 7.64 -0.17 -15.40
N PRO A 79 8.38 0.89 -15.02
CA PRO A 79 9.37 0.93 -13.94
C PRO A 79 8.82 1.31 -12.55
N THR A 80 7.52 1.57 -12.42
CA THR A 80 6.92 2.05 -11.17
C THR A 80 6.20 0.93 -10.42
N THR A 81 6.40 0.83 -9.11
CA THR A 81 5.65 -0.07 -8.25
C THR A 81 5.02 0.74 -7.11
N PRO A 82 3.71 0.56 -6.80
CA PRO A 82 3.03 1.29 -5.73
C PRO A 82 3.26 0.68 -4.34
N TYR A 83 3.84 -0.52 -4.26
CA TYR A 83 4.18 -1.16 -3.00
C TYR A 83 5.44 -0.52 -2.42
N SER A 84 5.36 -0.11 -1.16
CA SER A 84 6.43 0.60 -0.45
C SER A 84 6.84 -0.14 0.82
N THR A 85 7.86 0.37 1.50
CA THR A 85 8.36 -0.16 2.78
C THR A 85 8.15 0.84 3.91
N ASP A 86 7.97 0.32 5.12
CA ASP A 86 8.00 1.12 6.34
C ASP A 86 9.41 1.69 6.64
N SER A 87 9.53 2.47 7.70
CA SER A 87 10.81 3.06 8.13
C SER A 87 11.89 2.04 8.56
N GLN A 88 11.52 0.77 8.73
CA GLN A 88 12.44 -0.34 9.00
C GLN A 88 12.78 -1.12 7.72
N GLY A 89 12.34 -0.65 6.55
CA GLY A 89 12.56 -1.33 5.27
C GLY A 89 11.67 -2.55 5.06
N ARG A 90 10.60 -2.72 5.85
CA ARG A 90 9.69 -3.87 5.74
C ARG A 90 8.45 -3.48 4.97
N GLY A 91 8.05 -4.30 4.01
CA GLY A 91 6.86 -4.05 3.21
C GLY A 91 6.38 -5.33 2.53
N PRO A 92 5.27 -5.27 1.79
CA PRO A 92 4.74 -6.42 1.10
C PRO A 92 5.74 -6.95 0.08
N ALA A 93 6.11 -8.22 0.17
CA ALA A 93 6.78 -8.88 -0.94
C ALA A 93 5.72 -9.28 -1.96
N TRP A 94 5.84 -8.78 -3.20
CA TRP A 94 4.85 -8.94 -4.24
C TRP A 94 5.43 -9.72 -5.43
N ALA A 95 4.67 -10.69 -5.92
CA ALA A 95 4.98 -11.40 -7.14
C ALA A 95 3.72 -11.67 -7.96
N ASN A 96 3.88 -11.73 -9.27
CA ASN A 96 2.87 -12.18 -10.21
C ASN A 96 3.52 -13.28 -11.06
N SER A 97 2.95 -14.49 -11.00
CA SER A 97 3.33 -15.58 -11.89
C SER A 97 2.51 -15.44 -13.17
N LEU A 98 1.44 -16.22 -13.34
CA LEU A 98 0.53 -16.17 -14.45
C LEU A 98 -0.90 -15.87 -13.97
N PHE A 99 -1.85 -15.99 -14.89
CA PHE A 99 -3.26 -15.79 -14.57
C PHE A 99 -3.85 -17.02 -13.86
N GLU A 100 -3.44 -18.19 -14.32
CA GLU A 100 -4.03 -19.49 -14.02
C GLU A 100 -3.41 -20.22 -12.82
N ASP A 101 -2.30 -19.72 -12.26
CA ASP A 101 -1.47 -20.41 -11.26
C ASP A 101 -1.26 -19.61 -9.96
N ASN A 102 -2.15 -18.66 -9.66
CA ASN A 102 -1.92 -17.73 -8.54
C ASN A 102 -2.09 -18.36 -7.15
N ALA A 103 -2.84 -19.46 -7.05
CA ALA A 103 -3.21 -20.05 -5.75
C ALA A 103 -2.26 -21.18 -5.33
N GLU A 104 -1.76 -21.92 -6.30
CA GLU A 104 -0.85 -23.07 -6.19
C GLU A 104 0.51 -22.72 -5.57
#